data_AF-A0A7L3IQ65-F1
#
_entry.id   AF-A0A7L3IQ65-F1
#
_cell.length_a   1.000
_cell.length_b   1.000
_cell.length_c   1.000
_cell.angle_alpha   90.00
_cell.angle_beta   90.00
_cell.angle_gamma   90.00
#
_symmetry.space_group_name_H-M   'P 1'
#
loop_
_entity.id
_entity.type
_entity.pdbx_description
1 polymer ?
#
loop_
_entity_poly.entity_id
_entity_poly.type
_entity_poly.pdbx_seq_one_letter_code
_entity_poly.pdbx_strand_id
1 'polypeptide(L)'
;FTEPRPIRDLKAEYIGASSVNLTWSVDNTDLKPDSYRIQFVNDTSVKELTFSDPKAEITKLIPGTMYNFTVFAVVADNKTEGVSIDLYTKPSPVLDLKAEYVGVTSVNLTWVVNDSASDLYTYRIQFVNDTSVKNLTSSDRKAEITELIPGTMYNFTVFAVAADNETEGEGSSIDLYTKPSPVLDLKAEYVGVTSVNLTWVVNDSASDLYTYRIQFVNDTSVKNLTSSDRKAEITELIPGTMYNFTVFAVAADNETEGEGSSIDLYTSKSQFL
;
A
#
# COMPACT_ATOMS: atom_id res chain seq x y z
N PHE A 1 -30.52 42.62 25.45
CA PHE A 1 -30.47 42.48 23.98
C PHE A 1 -29.41 41.45 23.68
N THR A 2 -29.81 40.24 23.26
CA THR A 2 -28.88 39.28 22.66
C THR A 2 -28.49 39.86 21.32
N GLU A 3 -27.19 40.14 21.12
CA GLU A 3 -26.67 40.58 19.82
C GLU A 3 -27.07 39.54 18.76
N PRO A 4 -27.49 39.96 17.55
CA PRO A 4 -27.96 39.02 16.54
C PRO A 4 -26.83 38.05 16.18
N ARG A 5 -27.18 36.77 16.02
CA ARG A 5 -26.35 35.75 15.38
C ARG A 5 -26.78 35.64 13.91
N PRO A 6 -26.29 36.51 13.02
CA PRO A 6 -26.72 36.50 11.63
C PRO A 6 -26.27 35.25 10.88
N ILE A 7 -25.26 34.51 11.38
CA ILE A 7 -24.71 33.32 10.73
C ILE A 7 -25.32 32.06 11.36
N ARG A 8 -25.72 31.11 10.51
CA ARG A 8 -26.22 29.78 10.89
C ARG A 8 -25.64 28.69 9.99
N ASP A 9 -25.85 27.44 10.37
CA ASP A 9 -25.57 26.25 9.54
C ASP A 9 -24.14 26.21 8.99
N LEU A 10 -23.15 26.69 9.77
CA LEU A 10 -21.74 26.60 9.38
C LEU A 10 -21.34 25.13 9.25
N LYS A 11 -20.82 24.76 8.08
CA LYS A 11 -20.33 23.41 7.79
C LYS A 11 -19.18 23.43 6.81
N ALA A 12 -18.41 22.35 6.81
CA ALA A 12 -17.40 22.09 5.79
C ALA A 12 -18.00 21.21 4.68
N GLU A 13 -18.01 21.71 3.45
CA GLU A 13 -18.43 20.95 2.26
C GLU A 13 -17.29 20.09 1.71
N TYR A 14 -16.04 20.49 1.98
CA TYR A 14 -14.86 19.77 1.57
C TYR A 14 -13.74 19.96 2.58
N ILE A 15 -13.04 18.86 2.88
CA ILE A 15 -11.86 18.82 3.74
C ILE A 15 -10.76 18.08 2.97
N GLY A 16 -9.75 18.83 2.53
CA GLY A 16 -8.55 18.32 1.89
C GLY A 16 -7.35 18.38 2.83
N ALA A 17 -6.17 18.09 2.28
CA ALA A 17 -4.94 18.13 3.07
C ALA A 17 -4.46 19.56 3.36
N SER A 18 -4.59 20.47 2.39
CA SER A 18 -4.15 21.86 2.54
C SER A 18 -5.24 22.89 2.32
N SER A 19 -6.49 22.45 2.15
CA SER A 19 -7.64 23.33 1.96
C SER A 19 -8.93 22.80 2.58
N VAL A 20 -9.82 23.73 2.93
CA VAL A 20 -11.16 23.47 3.45
C VAL A 20 -12.14 24.42 2.79
N ASN A 21 -13.29 23.90 2.34
CA ASN A 21 -14.39 24.73 1.85
C ASN A 21 -15.49 24.81 2.89
N LEU A 22 -15.75 26.01 3.38
CA LEU A 22 -16.80 26.30 4.36
C LEU A 22 -18.00 26.94 3.66
N THR A 23 -19.20 26.60 4.13
CA THR A 23 -20.46 27.27 3.78
C THR A 23 -21.25 27.59 5.03
N TRP A 24 -22.06 28.64 4.98
CA TRP A 24 -22.97 29.02 6.05
C TRP A 24 -24.22 29.70 5.49
N SER A 25 -25.28 29.72 6.30
CA SER A 25 -26.52 30.44 6.03
C SER A 25 -26.48 31.80 6.74
N VAL A 26 -27.22 32.76 6.19
CA VAL A 26 -27.38 34.08 6.79
C VAL A 26 -28.86 34.33 7.02
N ASP A 27 -29.24 34.67 8.25
CA ASP A 27 -30.61 35.04 8.57
C ASP A 27 -31.00 36.27 7.75
N ASN A 28 -32.15 36.19 7.09
CA ASN A 28 -32.69 37.24 6.23
C ASN A 28 -33.29 38.39 7.06
N THR A 29 -32.46 38.97 7.93
CA THR A 29 -32.75 40.18 8.69
C THR A 29 -32.35 41.39 7.83
N ASP A 30 -32.90 42.57 8.15
CA ASP A 30 -32.60 43.83 7.43
C ASP A 30 -31.10 44.22 7.41
N LEU A 31 -30.25 43.47 8.12
CA LEU A 31 -28.80 43.58 8.18
C LEU A 31 -28.15 42.48 7.34
N LYS A 32 -28.06 42.71 6.02
CA LYS A 32 -27.19 41.88 5.17
C LYS A 32 -25.73 42.23 5.48
N PRO A 33 -24.88 41.29 5.93
CA PRO A 33 -23.47 41.57 6.16
C PRO A 33 -22.78 42.00 4.86
N ASP A 34 -21.89 43.00 4.95
CA ASP A 34 -21.11 43.46 3.80
C ASP A 34 -20.01 42.46 3.42
N SER A 35 -19.50 41.75 4.42
CA SER A 35 -18.50 40.69 4.28
C SER A 35 -18.50 39.76 5.49
N TYR A 36 -17.73 38.69 5.38
CA TYR A 36 -17.55 37.68 6.42
C TYR A 36 -16.07 37.59 6.74
N ARG A 37 -15.72 37.82 8.01
CA ARG A 37 -14.36 37.61 8.52
C ARG A 37 -14.28 36.19 9.05
N ILE A 38 -13.32 35.42 8.58
CA ILE A 38 -13.07 34.07 9.05
C ILE A 38 -11.74 34.07 9.78
N GLN A 39 -11.78 33.78 11.07
CA GLN A 39 -10.61 33.48 11.87
C GLN A 39 -10.42 31.97 11.91
N PHE A 40 -9.21 31.48 11.71
CA PHE A 40 -8.90 30.07 11.85
C PHE A 40 -7.62 29.89 12.63
N VAL A 41 -7.70 28.99 13.61
CA VAL A 41 -6.69 28.81 14.65
C VAL A 41 -6.25 27.37 14.68
N ASN A 42 -4.94 27.16 14.74
CA ASN A 42 -4.33 25.90 15.16
C ASN A 42 -3.38 26.18 16.35
N ASP A 43 -2.71 25.16 16.86
CA ASP A 43 -1.85 25.26 18.05
C ASP A 43 -0.72 26.30 17.94
N THR A 44 -0.33 26.71 16.73
CA THR A 44 0.84 27.56 16.49
C THR A 44 0.51 28.90 15.83
N SER A 45 -0.69 29.06 15.28
CA SER A 45 -1.03 30.21 14.45
C SER A 45 -2.51 30.57 14.50
N VAL A 46 -2.76 31.87 14.47
CA VAL A 46 -4.07 32.48 14.24
C VAL A 46 -3.97 33.22 12.91
N LYS A 47 -4.88 32.94 11.99
CA LYS A 47 -4.96 33.63 10.70
C LYS A 47 -6.38 34.11 10.46
N GLU A 48 -6.51 35.16 9.66
CA GLU A 48 -7.79 35.75 9.31
C GLU A 48 -7.87 36.05 7.83
N LEU A 49 -9.05 35.83 7.25
CA LEU A 49 -9.38 36.16 5.87
C LEU A 49 -10.78 36.79 5.80
N THR A 50 -11.05 37.52 4.73
CA THR A 50 -12.35 38.16 4.50
C THR A 50 -12.92 37.76 3.15
N PHE A 51 -14.20 37.42 3.13
CA PHE A 51 -14.92 36.97 1.94
C PHE A 51 -16.24 37.74 1.80
N SER A 52 -16.71 37.93 0.57
CA SER A 52 -17.97 38.63 0.29
C SER A 52 -19.18 37.70 0.22
N ASP A 53 -18.97 36.42 -0.07
CA ASP A 53 -20.01 35.41 -0.19
C ASP A 53 -20.13 34.58 1.10
N PRO A 54 -21.29 33.95 1.38
CA PRO A 54 -21.47 33.05 2.52
C PRO A 54 -20.82 31.67 2.30
N LYS A 55 -19.64 31.67 1.72
CA LYS A 55 -18.78 30.53 1.44
C LYS A 55 -17.33 30.98 1.39
N ALA A 56 -16.42 30.09 1.75
CA ALA A 56 -14.99 30.37 1.68
C ALA A 56 -14.20 29.12 1.34
N GLU A 57 -13.21 29.29 0.48
CA GLU A 57 -12.13 28.32 0.27
C GLU A 57 -10.90 28.83 1.01
N ILE A 58 -10.49 28.10 2.04
CA ILE A 58 -9.32 28.41 2.86
C ILE A 58 -8.23 27.46 2.41
N THR A 59 -7.09 28.01 1.96
CA THR A 59 -5.95 27.24 1.43
C THR A 59 -4.70 27.44 2.27
N LYS A 60 -3.65 26.67 1.98
CA LYS A 60 -2.36 26.72 2.70
C LYS A 60 -2.50 26.36 4.19
N LEU A 61 -3.43 25.46 4.48
CA LEU A 61 -3.53 24.79 5.77
C LEU A 61 -2.44 23.72 5.87
N ILE A 62 -2.00 23.47 7.09
CA ILE A 62 -1.07 22.37 7.41
C ILE A 62 -1.87 21.06 7.42
N PRO A 63 -1.47 20.03 6.66
CA PRO A 63 -2.12 18.71 6.67
C PRO A 63 -2.18 18.05 8.06
N GLY A 64 -3.18 17.17 8.24
CA GLY A 64 -3.38 16.37 9.45
C GLY A 64 -3.50 17.17 10.74
N THR A 65 -3.82 18.47 10.63
CA THR A 65 -3.82 19.41 11.76
C THR A 65 -5.25 19.84 12.09
N MET A 66 -5.54 19.92 13.39
CA MET A 66 -6.79 20.45 13.92
C MET A 66 -6.87 21.96 13.74
N TYR A 67 -8.00 22.44 13.24
CA TYR A 67 -8.32 23.85 13.17
C TYR A 67 -9.69 24.13 13.78
N ASN A 68 -9.75 25.21 14.55
CA ASN A 68 -11.00 25.88 14.89
C ASN A 68 -11.23 26.99 13.86
N PHE A 69 -12.29 26.90 13.06
CA PHE A 69 -12.70 27.95 12.13
C PHE A 69 -13.89 28.72 12.71
N THR A 70 -13.73 30.02 12.95
CA THR A 70 -14.79 30.91 13.43
C THR A 70 -15.15 31.95 12.38
N VAL A 71 -16.41 31.96 11.95
CA VAL A 71 -16.94 32.93 10.98
C VAL A 71 -17.71 34.02 11.70
N PHE A 72 -17.37 35.27 11.41
CA PHE A 72 -18.00 36.48 11.92
C PHE A 72 -18.67 37.24 10.77
N ALA A 73 -19.89 37.72 10.99
CA ALA A 73 -20.53 38.65 10.06
C ALA A 73 -20.00 40.06 10.30
N VAL A 74 -19.40 40.68 9.29
CA VAL A 74 -18.94 42.06 9.39
C VAL A 74 -20.09 42.98 9.03
N VAL A 75 -20.67 43.57 10.07
CA VAL A 75 -21.64 44.67 10.01
C VAL A 75 -20.98 45.94 10.57
N ALA A 76 -21.52 47.11 10.22
CA ALA A 76 -20.91 48.42 10.49
C ALA A 76 -20.54 48.72 11.96
N ASP A 77 -20.99 47.92 12.94
CA ASP A 77 -20.76 48.09 14.38
C ASP A 77 -19.80 47.06 15.02
N ASN A 78 -19.19 46.15 14.24
CA ASN A 78 -18.03 45.31 14.62
C ASN A 78 -18.19 44.42 15.89
N LYS A 79 -19.41 44.12 16.34
CA LYS A 79 -19.70 43.41 17.60
C LYS A 79 -20.51 42.10 17.45
N THR A 80 -20.37 41.38 16.34
CA THR A 80 -21.12 40.13 16.15
C THR A 80 -20.42 38.93 16.80
N GLU A 81 -21.20 38.07 17.46
CA GLU A 81 -20.73 36.74 17.88
C GLU A 81 -20.44 35.88 16.64
N GLY A 82 -19.28 35.21 16.64
CA GLY A 82 -18.91 34.28 15.58
C GLY A 82 -19.50 32.89 15.81
N VAL A 83 -19.65 32.12 14.72
CA VAL A 83 -20.00 30.69 14.76
C VAL A 83 -18.76 29.89 14.40
N SER A 84 -18.47 28.84 15.20
CA SER A 84 -17.25 28.04 15.03
C SER A 84 -17.53 26.59 14.65
N ILE A 85 -16.58 25.98 13.94
CA ILE A 85 -16.50 24.55 13.68
C ILE A 85 -15.06 24.07 13.87
N ASP A 86 -14.91 22.92 14.53
CA ASP A 86 -13.63 22.24 14.72
C ASP A 86 -13.52 21.09 13.73
N LEU A 87 -12.38 20.99 13.03
CA LEU A 87 -12.12 19.88 12.12
C LEU A 87 -10.61 19.67 11.91
N TYR A 88 -10.23 18.43 11.64
CA TYR A 88 -8.89 18.09 11.15
C TYR A 88 -8.84 18.24 9.63
N THR A 89 -7.78 18.86 9.14
CA THR A 89 -7.40 18.69 7.73
C THR A 89 -6.91 17.26 7.51
N LYS A 90 -7.07 16.75 6.28
CA LYS A 90 -6.58 15.41 5.96
C LYS A 90 -5.04 15.37 5.99
N PRO A 91 -4.42 14.27 6.41
CA PRO A 91 -3.02 14.03 6.10
C PRO A 91 -2.75 14.05 4.60
N SER A 92 -1.55 14.45 4.18
CA SER A 92 -1.10 14.21 2.81
C SER A 92 -0.94 12.70 2.57
N PRO A 93 -1.08 12.23 1.32
CA PRO A 93 -0.75 10.84 0.99
C PRO A 93 0.70 10.52 1.37
N VAL A 94 0.94 9.26 1.76
CA VAL A 94 2.32 8.79 1.98
C VAL A 94 3.09 8.79 0.66
N LEU A 95 4.39 8.97 0.73
CA LEU A 95 5.29 9.04 -0.42
C LEU A 95 6.27 7.87 -0.39
N ASP A 96 6.87 7.57 -1.54
CA ASP A 96 7.91 6.54 -1.69
C ASP A 96 7.52 5.19 -1.06
N LEU A 97 6.24 4.80 -1.21
CA LEU A 97 5.75 3.50 -0.74
C LEU A 97 6.48 2.39 -1.48
N LYS A 98 7.18 1.54 -0.74
CA LYS A 98 7.97 0.43 -1.29
C LYS A 98 7.99 -0.77 -0.37
N ALA A 99 8.21 -1.94 -0.95
CA ALA A 99 8.52 -3.15 -0.21
C ALA A 99 10.04 -3.27 -0.01
N GLU A 100 10.46 -3.31 1.25
CA GLU A 100 11.85 -3.63 1.63
C GLU A 100 12.10 -5.14 1.61
N TYR A 101 11.05 -5.93 1.82
CA TYR A 101 11.11 -7.38 1.77
C TYR A 101 9.80 -7.95 1.23
N VAL A 102 9.92 -8.94 0.34
CA VAL A 102 8.83 -9.75 -0.17
C VAL A 102 9.19 -11.22 0.05
N GLY A 103 8.46 -11.86 0.95
CA GLY A 103 8.61 -13.26 1.31
C GLY A 103 7.47 -14.12 0.79
N VAL A 104 7.46 -15.37 1.27
CA VAL A 104 6.46 -16.37 0.90
C VAL A 104 5.10 -16.05 1.54
N THR A 105 5.09 -15.65 2.81
CA THR A 105 3.86 -15.34 3.57
C THR A 105 3.88 -13.98 4.26
N SER A 106 4.88 -13.14 3.95
CA SER A 106 5.01 -11.82 4.53
C SER A 106 5.61 -10.79 3.58
N VAL A 107 5.27 -9.52 3.81
CA VAL A 107 5.80 -8.36 3.11
C VAL A 107 6.10 -7.27 4.14
N ASN A 108 7.28 -6.62 4.01
CA ASN A 108 7.63 -5.46 4.82
C ASN A 108 7.57 -4.21 3.95
N LEU A 109 6.67 -3.29 4.29
CA LEU A 109 6.49 -2.02 3.61
C LEU A 109 7.16 -0.89 4.39
N THR A 110 7.66 0.11 3.65
CA THR A 110 8.11 1.40 4.19
C THR A 110 7.59 2.53 3.32
N TRP A 111 7.47 3.71 3.91
CA TRP A 111 7.03 4.92 3.23
C TRP A 111 7.57 6.17 3.93
N VAL A 112 7.38 7.33 3.32
CA VAL A 112 7.78 8.64 3.81
C VAL A 112 6.56 9.54 3.93
N VAL A 113 6.60 10.52 4.83
CA VAL A 113 5.58 11.57 4.94
C VAL A 113 6.28 12.91 5.12
N ASN A 114 5.89 13.89 4.31
CA ASN A 114 6.49 15.23 4.30
C ASN A 114 5.57 16.30 4.93
N ASP A 115 4.73 15.88 5.87
CA ASP A 115 3.90 16.80 6.65
C ASP A 115 4.61 17.15 7.96
N SER A 116 4.53 18.41 8.36
CA SER A 116 5.07 18.86 9.66
C SER A 116 4.35 18.25 10.86
N ALA A 117 3.11 17.77 10.68
CA ALA A 117 2.33 17.08 11.71
C ALA A 117 2.51 15.56 11.72
N SER A 118 3.36 15.00 10.84
CA SER A 118 3.43 13.55 10.58
C SER A 118 3.89 12.69 11.74
N ASP A 119 4.51 13.26 12.77
CA ASP A 119 4.89 12.55 13.99
C ASP A 119 3.69 12.18 14.87
N LEU A 120 2.52 12.76 14.62
CA LEU A 120 1.27 12.46 15.31
C LEU A 120 0.40 11.46 14.54
N TYR A 121 0.83 11.04 13.34
CA TYR A 121 0.01 10.18 12.49
C TYR A 121 0.09 8.72 12.92
N THR A 122 -1.02 8.02 12.75
CA THR A 122 -1.04 6.57 12.60
C THR A 122 -1.28 6.21 11.14
N TYR A 123 -1.10 4.93 10.80
CA TYR A 123 -1.21 4.46 9.42
C TYR A 123 -2.15 3.27 9.36
N ARG A 124 -3.14 3.32 8.48
CA ARG A 124 -3.96 2.16 8.12
C ARG A 124 -3.41 1.57 6.83
N ILE A 125 -3.07 0.30 6.86
CA ILE A 125 -2.58 -0.46 5.73
C ILE A 125 -3.68 -1.44 5.33
N GLN A 126 -4.30 -1.19 4.19
CA GLN A 126 -5.22 -2.11 3.55
C GLN A 126 -4.45 -3.02 2.61
N PHE A 127 -4.76 -4.30 2.60
CA PHE A 127 -4.21 -5.23 1.64
C PHE A 127 -5.29 -6.15 1.10
N VAL A 128 -5.34 -6.25 -0.22
CA VAL A 128 -6.42 -6.87 -0.98
C VAL A 128 -5.86 -7.90 -1.93
N ASN A 129 -6.45 -9.09 -1.92
CA ASN A 129 -6.32 -10.07 -3.00
C ASN A 129 -7.72 -10.40 -3.55
N ASP A 130 -7.81 -11.31 -4.51
CA ASP A 130 -9.07 -11.66 -5.18
C ASP A 130 -10.19 -12.14 -4.26
N THR A 131 -9.86 -12.60 -3.04
CA THR A 131 -10.82 -13.25 -2.13
C THR A 131 -10.97 -12.55 -0.79
N SER A 132 -10.11 -11.58 -0.47
CA SER A 132 -10.06 -10.99 0.86
C SER A 132 -9.58 -9.54 0.85
N VAL A 133 -10.15 -8.74 1.75
CA VAL A 133 -9.69 -7.40 2.12
C VAL A 133 -9.36 -7.45 3.60
N LYS A 134 -8.13 -7.11 3.96
CA LYS A 134 -7.67 -7.05 5.35
C LYS A 134 -7.07 -5.67 5.63
N ASN A 135 -7.03 -5.30 6.90
CA ASN A 135 -6.40 -4.07 7.36
C ASN A 135 -5.45 -4.35 8.53
N LEU A 136 -4.38 -3.56 8.60
CA LEU A 136 -3.43 -3.51 9.70
C LEU A 136 -3.24 -2.03 10.07
N THR A 137 -3.01 -1.74 11.35
CA THR A 137 -2.63 -0.40 11.80
C THR A 137 -1.17 -0.40 12.23
N SER A 138 -0.44 0.66 11.88
CA SER A 138 0.94 0.91 12.34
C SER A 138 1.07 2.32 12.91
N SER A 139 1.88 2.47 13.95
CA SER A 139 2.29 3.80 14.47
C SER A 139 3.60 4.27 13.85
N ASP A 140 4.29 3.40 13.11
CA ASP A 140 5.54 3.72 12.44
C ASP A 140 5.31 3.91 10.94
N ARG A 141 6.27 4.55 10.26
CA ARG A 141 6.32 4.68 8.79
C ARG A 141 6.78 3.38 8.09
N LYS A 142 6.38 2.25 8.66
CA LYS A 142 6.67 0.89 8.18
C LYS A 142 5.61 -0.08 8.72
N ALA A 143 5.44 -1.20 8.02
CA ALA A 143 4.60 -2.30 8.49
C ALA A 143 5.15 -3.64 8.04
N GLU A 144 5.14 -4.63 8.94
CA GLU A 144 5.31 -6.04 8.61
C GLU A 144 3.91 -6.65 8.49
N ILE A 145 3.61 -7.21 7.33
CA ILE A 145 2.32 -7.82 7.01
C ILE A 145 2.56 -9.31 6.86
N THR A 146 1.90 -10.11 7.68
CA THR A 146 2.07 -11.57 7.73
C THR A 146 0.79 -12.30 7.33
N GLU A 147 0.83 -13.62 7.30
CA GLU A 147 -0.31 -14.48 6.94
C GLU A 147 -0.85 -14.23 5.53
N LEU A 148 0.06 -13.86 4.62
CA LEU A 148 -0.23 -13.77 3.20
C LEU A 148 -0.15 -15.16 2.56
N ILE A 149 -0.96 -15.35 1.52
CA ILE A 149 -0.96 -16.55 0.69
C ILE A 149 0.28 -16.51 -0.24
N PRO A 150 1.07 -17.60 -0.35
CA PRO A 150 2.19 -17.69 -1.29
C PRO A 150 1.80 -17.46 -2.76
N GLY A 151 2.75 -16.95 -3.55
CA GLY A 151 2.60 -16.77 -5.00
C GLY A 151 1.37 -15.98 -5.45
N THR A 152 0.83 -15.12 -4.59
CA THR A 152 -0.45 -14.43 -4.76
C THR A 152 -0.25 -12.93 -4.90
N MET A 153 -0.98 -12.32 -5.82
CA MET A 153 -0.99 -10.86 -5.99
C MET A 153 -1.75 -10.19 -4.86
N TYR A 154 -1.16 -9.13 -4.32
CA TYR A 154 -1.82 -8.23 -3.38
C TYR A 154 -1.66 -6.78 -3.85
N ASN A 155 -2.75 -6.02 -3.74
CA ASN A 155 -2.71 -4.57 -3.73
C ASN A 155 -2.59 -4.10 -2.28
N PHE A 156 -1.49 -3.44 -1.94
CA PHE A 156 -1.27 -2.83 -0.63
C PHE A 156 -1.50 -1.34 -0.72
N THR A 157 -2.44 -0.79 0.05
CA THR A 157 -2.71 0.66 0.11
C THR A 157 -2.49 1.18 1.53
N VAL A 158 -1.63 2.19 1.66
CA VAL A 158 -1.32 2.85 2.95
C VAL A 158 -2.00 4.20 3.01
N PHE A 159 -2.72 4.44 4.10
CA PHE A 159 -3.39 5.69 4.41
C PHE A 159 -2.78 6.28 5.68
N ALA A 160 -2.38 7.55 5.65
CA ALA A 160 -2.06 8.30 6.85
C ALA A 160 -3.34 8.75 7.55
N VAL A 161 -3.38 8.63 8.87
CA VAL A 161 -4.52 8.99 9.71
C VAL A 161 -4.06 10.05 10.71
N ALA A 162 -4.82 11.13 10.83
CA ALA A 162 -4.48 12.24 11.73
C ALA A 162 -4.55 11.81 13.21
N ALA A 163 -4.16 12.73 14.11
CA ALA A 163 -4.07 12.47 15.55
C ALA A 163 -5.42 12.09 16.21
N ASP A 164 -6.55 12.38 15.54
CA ASP A 164 -7.88 11.96 15.96
C ASP A 164 -8.18 10.48 15.70
N ASN A 165 -7.30 9.76 15.00
CA ASN A 165 -7.47 8.38 14.55
C ASN A 165 -8.71 8.13 13.67
N GLU A 166 -9.28 9.18 13.11
CA GLU A 166 -10.50 9.12 12.29
C GLU A 166 -10.29 9.79 10.93
N THR A 167 -9.60 10.94 10.90
CA THR A 167 -9.41 11.72 9.67
C THR A 167 -8.32 11.10 8.82
N GLU A 168 -8.74 10.40 7.79
CA GLU A 168 -7.88 9.69 6.85
C GLU A 168 -7.52 10.53 5.61
N GLY A 169 -6.24 10.48 5.23
CA GLY A 169 -5.71 11.04 4.00
C GLY A 169 -6.03 10.21 2.75
N GLU A 170 -5.48 10.63 1.62
CA GLU A 170 -5.54 9.82 0.41
C GLU A 170 -4.57 8.62 0.51
N GLY A 171 -5.01 7.46 0.00
CA GLY A 171 -4.22 6.23 0.03
C GLY A 171 -3.18 6.19 -1.09
N SER A 172 -2.00 5.65 -0.80
CA SER A 172 -1.00 5.32 -1.82
C SER A 172 -0.82 3.82 -1.91
N SER A 173 -0.74 3.27 -3.13
CA SER A 173 -0.81 1.85 -3.36
C SER A 173 0.42 1.27 -4.09
N ILE A 174 0.68 -0.02 -3.85
CA ILE A 174 1.67 -0.82 -4.57
C ILE A 174 1.12 -2.25 -4.77
N ASP A 175 1.31 -2.80 -5.96
CA ASP A 175 0.94 -4.18 -6.31
C ASP A 175 2.17 -5.08 -6.24
N LEU A 176 2.06 -6.20 -5.51
CA LEU A 176 3.17 -7.15 -5.34
C LEU A 176 2.65 -8.58 -5.33
N TYR A 177 3.41 -9.50 -5.93
CA TYR A 177 3.25 -10.92 -5.70
C TYR A 177 4.08 -11.35 -4.50
N THR A 178 3.50 -12.13 -3.58
CA THR A 178 4.30 -12.89 -2.62
C THR A 178 5.11 -13.96 -3.35
N LYS A 179 6.23 -14.38 -2.77
CA LYS A 179 7.02 -15.46 -3.34
C LYS A 179 6.24 -16.78 -3.29
N PRO A 180 6.29 -17.61 -4.34
CA PRO A 180 5.84 -18.99 -4.28
C PRO A 180 6.51 -19.77 -3.16
N SER A 181 5.83 -20.79 -2.63
CA SER A 181 6.49 -21.76 -1.74
C SER A 181 7.56 -22.54 -2.52
N PRO A 182 8.68 -22.92 -1.87
CA PRO A 182 9.65 -23.80 -2.50
C PRO A 182 9.00 -25.14 -2.87
N VAL A 183 9.51 -25.77 -3.93
CA VAL A 183 9.06 -27.12 -4.29
C VAL A 183 9.58 -28.12 -3.25
N LEU A 184 8.78 -29.15 -2.98
CA LEU A 184 9.04 -30.21 -2.02
C LEU A 184 9.22 -31.54 -2.74
N ASP A 185 9.82 -32.51 -2.06
CA ASP A 185 10.00 -33.89 -2.54
C ASP A 185 10.59 -33.97 -3.97
N LEU A 186 11.54 -33.08 -4.27
CA LEU A 186 12.23 -33.07 -5.56
C LEU A 186 13.02 -34.38 -5.72
N LYS A 187 12.70 -35.14 -6.75
CA LYS A 187 13.32 -36.44 -7.03
C LYS A 187 13.43 -36.72 -8.52
N ALA A 188 14.37 -37.61 -8.87
CA ALA A 188 14.46 -38.17 -10.21
C ALA A 188 13.68 -39.48 -10.29
N GLU A 189 12.67 -39.53 -11.16
CA GLU A 189 11.94 -40.75 -11.51
C GLU A 189 12.73 -41.59 -12.53
N TYR A 190 13.58 -40.94 -13.33
CA TYR A 190 14.42 -41.62 -14.32
C TYR A 190 15.75 -40.89 -14.47
N VAL A 191 16.84 -41.67 -14.53
CA VAL A 191 18.20 -41.19 -14.78
C VAL A 191 18.82 -41.99 -15.93
N GLY A 192 18.71 -41.43 -17.12
CA GLY A 192 19.23 -41.99 -18.35
C GLY A 192 20.67 -41.58 -18.65
N VAL A 193 21.13 -41.97 -19.83
CA VAL A 193 22.49 -41.67 -20.33
C VAL A 193 22.60 -40.20 -20.75
N THR A 194 21.54 -39.63 -21.34
CA THR A 194 21.51 -38.25 -21.83
C THR A 194 20.25 -37.49 -21.40
N SER A 195 19.46 -38.07 -20.50
CA SER A 195 18.24 -37.43 -19.98
C SER A 195 17.95 -37.78 -18.53
N VAL A 196 17.23 -36.89 -17.85
CA VAL A 196 16.73 -37.07 -16.47
C VAL A 196 15.29 -36.59 -16.42
N ASN A 197 14.41 -37.36 -15.78
CA ASN A 197 13.04 -36.94 -15.52
C ASN A 197 12.89 -36.62 -14.03
N LEU A 198 12.56 -35.37 -13.74
CA LEU A 198 12.35 -34.88 -12.39
C LEU A 198 10.86 -34.76 -12.10
N THR A 199 10.49 -34.99 -10.84
CA THR A 199 9.17 -34.70 -10.27
C THR A 199 9.32 -34.02 -8.93
N TRP A 200 8.32 -33.22 -8.56
CA TRP A 200 8.26 -32.52 -7.29
C TRP A 200 6.80 -32.27 -6.89
N VAL A 201 6.59 -31.77 -5.68
CA VAL A 201 5.29 -31.40 -5.14
C VAL A 201 5.32 -29.95 -4.68
N VAL A 202 4.18 -29.26 -4.66
CA VAL A 202 4.03 -27.95 -4.02
C VAL A 202 2.78 -27.99 -3.17
N ASN A 203 2.92 -27.60 -1.91
CA ASN A 203 1.84 -27.65 -0.91
C ASN A 203 1.38 -26.24 -0.54
N ASP A 204 0.93 -25.47 -1.54
CA ASP A 204 0.22 -24.22 -1.29
C ASP A 204 -1.01 -24.08 -2.21
N SER A 205 -1.95 -23.23 -1.78
CA SER A 205 -3.25 -23.05 -2.44
C SER A 205 -3.18 -22.34 -3.80
N ALA A 206 -2.07 -21.67 -4.11
CA ALA A 206 -1.87 -20.95 -5.37
C ALA A 206 -1.08 -21.78 -6.39
N SER A 207 -0.58 -22.96 -6.01
CA SER A 207 0.38 -23.75 -6.78
C SER A 207 -0.09 -24.23 -8.15
N ASP A 208 -1.40 -24.24 -8.41
CA ASP A 208 -1.96 -24.55 -9.73
C ASP A 208 -1.75 -23.42 -10.75
N LEU A 209 -1.38 -22.23 -10.29
CA LEU A 209 -1.08 -21.06 -11.14
C LEU A 209 0.43 -20.91 -11.41
N TYR A 210 1.26 -21.76 -10.80
CA TYR A 210 2.71 -21.64 -10.92
C TYR A 210 3.24 -22.22 -12.21
N THR A 211 4.32 -21.61 -12.69
CA THR A 211 5.25 -22.27 -13.60
C THR A 211 6.54 -22.61 -12.84
N TYR A 212 7.42 -23.38 -13.45
CA TYR A 212 8.65 -23.86 -12.83
C TYR A 212 9.84 -23.57 -13.72
N ARG A 213 10.88 -22.96 -13.16
CA ARG A 213 12.19 -22.83 -13.80
C ARG A 213 13.11 -23.90 -13.23
N ILE A 214 13.62 -24.76 -14.10
CA ILE A 214 14.56 -25.81 -13.77
C ILE A 214 15.94 -25.37 -14.26
N GLN A 215 16.82 -25.03 -13.34
CA GLN A 215 18.23 -24.80 -13.62
C GLN A 215 18.98 -26.12 -13.48
N PHE A 216 19.88 -26.41 -14.42
CA PHE A 216 20.76 -27.55 -14.32
C PHE A 216 22.19 -27.18 -14.68
N VAL A 217 23.10 -27.52 -13.78
CA VAL A 217 24.49 -27.06 -13.80
C VAL A 217 25.42 -28.25 -13.76
N ASN A 218 26.41 -28.25 -14.65
CA ASN A 218 27.60 -29.10 -14.54
C ASN A 218 28.86 -28.21 -14.53
N ASP A 219 30.04 -28.82 -14.46
CA ASP A 219 31.33 -28.11 -14.40
C ASP A 219 31.58 -27.10 -15.53
N THR A 220 30.85 -27.21 -16.65
CA THR A 220 31.11 -26.44 -17.88
C THR A 220 29.93 -25.59 -18.34
N SER A 221 28.74 -25.80 -17.80
CA SER A 221 27.51 -25.20 -18.34
C SER A 221 26.43 -25.01 -17.28
N VAL A 222 25.70 -23.91 -17.42
CA VAL A 222 24.44 -23.62 -16.72
C VAL A 222 23.36 -23.51 -17.78
N LYS A 223 22.31 -24.31 -17.67
CA LYS A 223 21.16 -24.28 -18.57
C LYS A 223 19.87 -24.13 -17.76
N ASN A 224 18.82 -23.62 -18.39
CA ASN A 224 17.49 -23.51 -17.79
C ASN A 224 16.45 -24.14 -18.73
N LEU A 225 15.40 -24.70 -18.13
CA LEU A 225 14.20 -25.19 -18.77
C LEU A 225 12.98 -24.67 -18.01
N THR A 226 11.88 -24.38 -18.69
CA THR A 226 10.62 -24.02 -18.04
C THR A 226 9.63 -25.18 -18.17
N SER A 227 8.85 -25.44 -17.13
CA SER A 227 7.73 -26.39 -17.13
C SER A 227 6.48 -25.76 -16.54
N SER A 228 5.30 -26.06 -17.10
CA SER A 228 4.00 -25.73 -16.50
C SER A 228 3.49 -26.83 -15.57
N ASP A 229 4.11 -28.01 -15.60
CA ASP A 229 3.74 -29.15 -14.78
C ASP A 229 4.74 -29.31 -13.61
N ARG A 230 4.32 -30.05 -12.58
CA ARG A 230 5.18 -30.46 -11.45
C ARG A 230 6.16 -31.59 -11.81
N LYS A 231 6.66 -31.56 -13.04
CA LYS A 231 7.61 -32.51 -13.63
C LYS A 231 8.36 -31.85 -14.79
N ALA A 232 9.56 -32.35 -15.08
CA ALA A 232 10.31 -31.95 -16.25
C ALA A 232 11.14 -33.12 -16.80
N GLU A 233 11.15 -33.26 -18.12
CA GLU A 233 12.12 -34.09 -18.84
C GLU A 233 13.26 -33.19 -19.33
N ILE A 234 14.46 -33.44 -18.83
CA ILE A 234 15.67 -32.72 -19.23
C ILE A 234 16.49 -33.62 -20.14
N THR A 235 16.77 -33.16 -21.35
CA THR A 235 17.49 -33.91 -22.38
C THR A 235 18.83 -33.24 -22.71
N GLU A 236 19.59 -33.84 -23.64
CA GLU A 236 20.89 -33.32 -24.10
C GLU A 236 21.94 -33.20 -22.98
N LEU A 237 21.86 -34.09 -21.99
CA LEU A 237 22.83 -34.19 -20.92
C LEU A 237 24.05 -35.02 -21.36
N ILE A 238 25.21 -34.71 -20.77
CA ILE A 238 26.45 -35.43 -21.06
C ILE A 238 26.45 -36.74 -20.25
N PRO A 239 26.75 -37.90 -20.86
CA PRO A 239 26.83 -39.18 -20.15
C PRO A 239 27.87 -39.22 -19.01
N GLY A 240 27.55 -39.93 -17.93
CA GLY A 240 28.45 -40.10 -16.78
C GLY A 240 28.84 -38.81 -16.04
N THR A 241 28.09 -37.72 -16.23
CA THR A 241 28.41 -36.38 -15.73
C THR A 241 27.51 -36.00 -14.56
N MET A 242 28.09 -35.38 -13.53
CA MET A 242 27.35 -34.83 -12.39
C MET A 242 26.62 -33.56 -12.81
N TYR A 243 25.36 -33.46 -12.44
CA TYR A 243 24.56 -32.26 -12.57
C TYR A 243 23.92 -31.92 -11.23
N ASN A 244 23.93 -30.63 -10.87
CA ASN A 244 23.05 -30.06 -9.87
C ASN A 244 21.79 -29.56 -10.57
N PHE A 245 20.63 -30.11 -10.22
CA PHE A 245 19.33 -29.67 -10.71
C PHE A 245 18.63 -28.87 -9.63
N THR A 246 18.33 -27.60 -9.88
CA THR A 246 17.57 -26.74 -8.97
C THR A 246 16.25 -26.33 -9.61
N VAL A 247 15.13 -26.58 -8.93
CA VAL A 247 13.79 -26.22 -9.38
C VAL A 247 13.27 -25.05 -8.54
N PHE A 248 12.85 -24.00 -9.23
CA PHE A 248 12.24 -22.81 -8.66
C PHE A 248 10.78 -22.73 -9.10
N ALA A 249 9.86 -22.52 -8.15
CA ALA A 249 8.49 -22.15 -8.46
C ALA A 249 8.43 -20.66 -8.83
N VAL A 250 7.63 -20.32 -9.84
CA VAL A 250 7.45 -18.96 -10.35
C VAL A 250 5.96 -18.64 -10.31
N ALA A 251 5.61 -17.48 -9.75
CA ALA A 251 4.22 -17.05 -9.62
C ALA A 251 3.57 -16.77 -10.98
N ALA A 252 2.27 -16.47 -10.97
CA ALA A 252 1.47 -16.27 -12.17
C ALA A 252 1.93 -15.10 -13.07
N ASP A 253 2.72 -14.16 -12.51
CA ASP A 253 3.35 -13.08 -13.25
C ASP A 253 4.54 -13.53 -14.12
N ASN A 254 4.99 -14.79 -13.97
CA ASN A 254 6.19 -15.36 -14.61
C ASN A 254 7.50 -14.61 -14.29
N GLU A 255 7.51 -13.81 -13.22
CA GLU A 255 8.66 -13.02 -12.80
C GLU A 255 9.03 -13.30 -11.34
N THR A 256 8.02 -13.41 -10.46
CA THR A 256 8.25 -13.58 -9.02
C THR A 256 8.63 -15.03 -8.70
N GLU A 257 9.92 -15.23 -8.47
CA GLU A 257 10.50 -16.54 -8.18
C GLU A 257 10.62 -16.83 -6.68
N GLY A 258 10.27 -18.06 -6.30
CA GLY A 258 10.43 -18.60 -4.96
C GLY A 258 11.85 -19.10 -4.67
N GLU A 259 12.02 -19.73 -3.51
CA GLU A 259 13.28 -20.40 -3.17
C GLU A 259 13.45 -21.69 -4.00
N GLY A 260 14.68 -21.96 -4.43
CA GLY A 260 15.00 -23.13 -5.24
C GLY A 260 15.31 -24.36 -4.40
N SER A 261 14.79 -25.51 -4.81
CA SER A 261 15.12 -26.82 -4.22
C SER A 261 16.02 -27.60 -5.17
N SER A 262 17.10 -28.20 -4.65
CA SER A 262 18.14 -28.82 -5.47
C SER A 262 18.36 -30.31 -5.22
N ILE A 263 18.78 -31.04 -6.26
CA ILE A 263 19.25 -32.43 -6.19
C ILE A 263 20.48 -32.62 -7.10
N ASP A 264 21.49 -33.35 -6.61
CA ASP A 264 22.68 -33.72 -7.37
C ASP A 264 22.58 -35.15 -7.91
N LEU A 265 22.81 -35.33 -9.20
CA LEU A 265 22.69 -36.64 -9.87
C LEU A 265 23.79 -36.82 -10.91
N TYR A 266 24.30 -38.05 -11.05
CA TYR A 266 25.08 -38.43 -12.22
C TYR A 266 24.17 -39.00 -13.29
N THR A 267 24.33 -38.56 -14.54
CA THR A 267 23.77 -39.29 -15.67
C THR A 267 24.40 -40.68 -15.77
N SER A 268 23.64 -41.63 -16.32
CA SER A 268 24.16 -42.97 -16.58
C SER A 268 25.34 -42.92 -17.55
N LYS A 269 26.34 -43.78 -17.34
CA LYS A 269 27.48 -43.89 -18.26
C LYS A 269 27.03 -44.47 -19.60
N SER A 270 27.64 -44.03 -20.68
CA SER A 270 27.49 -44.70 -21.97
C SER A 270 28.13 -46.09 -21.88
N GLN A 271 27.36 -47.14 -22.17
CA GLN A 271 27.89 -48.47 -22.39
C GLN A 271 28.31 -48.56 -23.85
N PHE A 272 29.62 -48.52 -24.11
CA PHE A 272 30.15 -48.97 -25.39
C PHE A 272 30.06 -50.50 -25.41
N LEU A 273 29.32 -51.07 -26.36
CA LEU A 273 29.41 -52.49 -26.75
C LEU A 273 30.64 -52.69 -27.66
#